data_AF-A0A916RB21-F1
#
_entry.id   AF-A0A916RB21-F1
#
_cell.length_a   1.000
_cell.length_b   1.000
_cell.length_c   1.000
_cell.angle_alpha   90.00
_cell.angle_beta   90.00
_cell.angle_gamma   90.00
#
_symmetry.space_group_name_H-M   'P 1'
#
loop_
_entity.id
_entity.type
_entity.pdbx_description
1 polymer ?
#
loop_
_entity_poly.entity_id
_entity_poly.type
_entity_poly.pdbx_seq_one_letter_code
_entity_poly.pdbx_strand_id
1 'polypeptide(L)'
;MTIHFAMNGGIGTDKELPENAIEISAEQYQAALVGIQSGKEVFLEGNSFILRDQAPSKEHAWENGEWVAPPEPEPPIPDPNSPYALYKSNFIERMTPEEAEKFEQELNASELAKLRLMYHAVEYFVSDDPLFAVLHWELTQAFGEDRADELLVRPE
;
A
#
# COMPACT_ATOMS: atom_id res chain seq x y z
N MET A 1 -32.30 27.34 -39.65
CA MET A 1 -31.48 27.95 -38.59
C MET A 1 -30.49 26.88 -38.16
N THR A 2 -29.21 27.24 -37.99
CA THR A 2 -28.18 26.30 -37.54
C THR A 2 -27.91 26.58 -36.07
N ILE A 3 -27.97 25.55 -35.24
CA ILE A 3 -27.71 25.61 -33.80
C ILE A 3 -26.26 25.19 -33.58
N HIS A 4 -25.53 25.95 -32.78
CA HIS A 4 -24.21 25.55 -32.29
C HIS A 4 -24.39 24.90 -30.92
N PHE A 5 -23.73 23.76 -30.69
CA PHE A 5 -23.86 23.05 -29.42
C PHE A 5 -22.54 22.47 -28.94
N ALA A 6 -22.45 22.26 -27.62
CA ALA A 6 -21.38 21.55 -26.96
C ALA A 6 -21.92 20.25 -26.34
N MET A 7 -21.08 19.21 -26.36
CA MET A 7 -21.31 17.91 -25.72
C MET A 7 -20.02 17.45 -25.05
N ASN A 8 -20.11 16.52 -24.09
CA ASN A 8 -18.89 15.97 -23.50
C ASN A 8 -17.99 15.37 -24.58
N GLY A 9 -16.77 15.90 -24.68
CA GLY A 9 -15.78 15.49 -25.68
C GLY A 9 -15.78 16.29 -26.99
N GLY A 10 -16.70 17.24 -27.23
CA GLY A 10 -16.65 18.04 -28.45
C GLY A 10 -17.73 19.11 -28.65
N ILE A 11 -17.65 19.79 -29.80
CA ILE A 11 -18.65 20.76 -30.26
C ILE A 11 -19.17 20.38 -31.65
N GLY A 12 -20.35 20.86 -32.00
CA GLY A 12 -20.97 20.58 -33.29
C GLY A 12 -21.98 21.64 -33.72
N THR A 13 -22.51 21.45 -34.93
CA THR A 13 -23.60 22.25 -35.48
C THR A 13 -24.66 21.34 -36.08
N ASP A 14 -25.92 21.60 -35.77
CA ASP A 14 -27.04 20.84 -36.33
C ASP A 14 -28.29 21.73 -36.48
N LYS A 15 -29.36 21.22 -37.06
CA LYS A 15 -30.66 21.89 -37.18
C LYS A 15 -31.47 21.82 -35.90
N GLU A 16 -31.18 20.83 -35.04
CA GLU A 16 -31.87 20.56 -33.77
C GLU A 16 -30.83 20.27 -32.67
N LEU A 17 -31.14 20.57 -31.42
CA LEU A 17 -30.23 20.36 -30.30
C LEU A 17 -30.21 18.86 -29.90
N PRO A 18 -29.04 18.18 -29.93
CA PRO A 18 -28.96 16.77 -29.54
C PRO A 18 -29.25 16.53 -28.04
N GLU A 19 -29.69 15.32 -27.71
CA GLU A 19 -29.84 14.90 -26.31
C GLU A 19 -28.47 14.90 -25.60
N ASN A 20 -28.41 15.52 -24.40
CA ASN A 20 -27.19 15.74 -23.61
C ASN A 20 -26.20 16.77 -24.18
N ALA A 21 -26.64 17.60 -25.12
CA ALA A 21 -25.90 18.77 -25.57
C ALA A 21 -26.48 20.07 -24.96
N ILE A 22 -25.64 21.10 -24.86
CA ILE A 22 -26.08 22.45 -24.53
C ILE A 22 -25.91 23.36 -25.73
N GLU A 23 -26.89 24.24 -25.96
CA GLU A 23 -26.78 25.27 -26.99
C GLU A 23 -25.73 26.31 -26.56
N ILE A 24 -24.84 26.65 -27.48
CA ILE A 24 -23.80 27.65 -27.29
C ILE A 24 -23.91 28.73 -28.37
N SER A 25 -23.43 29.92 -28.09
CA SER A 25 -23.34 30.99 -29.08
C SER A 25 -22.28 30.69 -30.16
N ALA A 26 -22.38 31.36 -31.31
CA ALA A 26 -21.36 31.27 -32.36
C ALA A 26 -19.97 31.70 -31.86
N GLU A 27 -19.89 32.68 -30.96
CA GLU A 27 -18.63 33.11 -30.34
C GLU A 27 -18.02 32.02 -29.45
N GLN A 28 -18.84 31.37 -28.62
CA GLN A 28 -18.43 30.24 -27.79
C GLN A 28 -17.98 29.04 -28.64
N TYR A 29 -18.67 28.78 -29.75
CA TYR A 29 -18.28 27.74 -30.72
C TYR A 29 -16.89 28.01 -31.31
N GLN A 30 -16.60 29.25 -31.72
CA GLN A 30 -15.29 29.62 -32.24
C GLN A 30 -14.20 29.55 -31.17
N ALA A 31 -14.48 30.02 -29.95
CA ALA A 31 -13.55 29.90 -28.82
C ALA A 31 -13.23 28.43 -28.49
N ALA A 32 -14.24 27.55 -28.53
CA ALA A 32 -14.07 26.12 -28.33
C ALA A 32 -13.23 25.46 -29.43
N LEU A 33 -13.41 25.83 -30.71
CA LEU A 33 -12.55 25.32 -31.79
C LEU A 33 -11.07 25.64 -31.54
N VAL A 34 -10.75 26.87 -31.13
CA VAL A 34 -9.38 27.30 -30.81
C VAL A 34 -8.83 26.53 -29.60
N GLY A 35 -9.65 26.32 -28.56
CA GLY A 35 -9.27 25.54 -27.39
C GLY A 35 -8.96 24.09 -27.72
N ILE A 36 -9.82 23.43 -28.50
CA ILE A 36 -9.64 22.04 -28.94
C ILE A 36 -8.37 21.88 -29.77
N GLN A 37 -8.10 22.81 -30.69
CA GLN A 37 -6.85 22.81 -31.47
C GLN A 37 -5.60 22.98 -30.61
N SER A 38 -5.76 23.58 -29.43
CA SER A 38 -4.68 23.74 -28.44
C SER A 38 -4.59 22.58 -27.44
N GLY A 39 -5.34 21.50 -27.66
CA GLY A 39 -5.31 20.28 -26.83
C GLY A 39 -6.29 20.27 -25.65
N LYS A 40 -7.20 21.25 -25.54
CA LYS A 40 -8.24 21.26 -24.51
C LYS A 40 -9.40 20.34 -24.87
N GLU A 41 -10.05 19.78 -23.86
CA GLU A 41 -11.28 19.02 -23.98
C GLU A 41 -12.51 19.85 -23.60
N VAL A 42 -13.63 19.54 -24.24
CA VAL A 42 -14.94 20.12 -23.90
C VAL A 42 -15.54 19.27 -22.78
N PHE A 43 -15.75 19.90 -21.63
CA PHE A 43 -16.41 19.29 -20.48
C PHE A 43 -17.70 20.05 -20.17
N LEU A 44 -18.78 19.30 -19.95
CA LEU A 44 -20.05 19.84 -19.51
C LEU A 44 -20.21 19.63 -18.00
N GLU A 45 -20.40 20.74 -17.28
CA GLU A 45 -20.69 20.76 -15.86
C GLU A 45 -22.06 21.41 -15.65
N GLY A 46 -23.08 20.58 -15.43
CA GLY A 46 -24.48 21.05 -15.38
C GLY A 46 -24.91 21.68 -16.70
N ASN A 47 -25.24 22.98 -16.67
CA ASN A 47 -25.66 23.74 -17.85
C ASN A 47 -24.56 24.65 -18.41
N SER A 48 -23.31 24.42 -18.02
CA SER A 48 -22.14 25.18 -18.45
C SER A 48 -21.19 24.32 -19.25
N PHE A 49 -20.60 24.88 -20.31
CA PHE A 49 -19.48 24.25 -21.02
C PHE A 49 -18.16 24.88 -20.53
N ILE A 50 -17.14 24.05 -20.39
CA ILE A 50 -15.81 24.43 -19.93
C ILE A 50 -14.79 23.82 -20.91
N LEU A 51 -13.76 24.59 -21.23
CA LEU A 51 -12.57 24.09 -21.93
C LEU A 51 -11.48 23.86 -20.89
N ARG A 52 -11.10 22.60 -20.68
CA ARG A 52 -10.07 22.22 -19.71
C ARG A 52 -8.98 21.37 -20.36
N ASP A 53 -7.84 21.24 -19.70
CA ASP A 53 -6.81 20.31 -20.13
C ASP A 53 -7.25 18.87 -19.86
N GLN A 54 -6.77 17.91 -20.65
CA GLN A 54 -7.11 16.50 -20.45
C GLN A 54 -6.65 16.00 -19.07
N ALA A 55 -7.38 15.03 -18.53
CA ALA A 55 -7.02 14.38 -17.27
C ALA A 55 -5.60 13.81 -17.36
N PRO A 56 -4.73 14.06 -16.36
CA PRO A 56 -3.39 13.46 -16.31
C PRO A 56 -3.44 11.92 -16.30
N SER A 57 -4.47 11.35 -15.67
CA SER A 57 -4.82 9.93 -15.74
C SER A 57 -6.32 9.73 -15.60
N LYS A 58 -6.82 8.52 -15.91
CA LYS A 58 -8.24 8.15 -15.75
C LYS A 58 -8.75 8.20 -14.31
N GLU A 59 -7.83 8.25 -13.34
CA GLU A 59 -8.13 8.23 -11.91
C GLU A 59 -8.21 9.64 -11.33
N HIS A 60 -7.82 10.67 -12.10
CA HIS A 60 -7.96 12.06 -11.66
C HIS A 60 -9.43 12.49 -11.77
N ALA A 61 -9.92 13.10 -10.69
CA ALA A 61 -11.23 13.73 -10.66
C ALA A 61 -11.09 15.22 -10.98
N TRP A 62 -12.08 15.80 -11.65
CA TRP A 62 -12.16 17.25 -11.84
C TRP A 62 -13.00 17.84 -10.72
N GLU A 63 -12.38 18.63 -9.85
CA GLU A 63 -13.07 19.27 -8.72
C GLU A 63 -12.58 20.71 -8.58
N ASN A 64 -13.52 21.65 -8.41
CA ASN A 64 -13.24 23.08 -8.21
C ASN A 64 -12.34 23.74 -9.29
N GLY A 65 -12.37 23.22 -10.52
CA GLY A 65 -11.59 23.77 -11.63
C GLY A 65 -10.16 23.22 -11.75
N GLU A 66 -9.82 22.18 -11.00
CA GLU A 66 -8.50 21.55 -11.02
C GLU A 66 -8.60 20.02 -11.07
N TRP A 67 -7.53 19.37 -11.56
CA TRP A 67 -7.39 17.92 -11.52
C TRP A 67 -6.90 17.48 -10.15
N VAL A 68 -7.73 16.72 -9.44
CA VAL A 68 -7.41 16.13 -8.14
C VAL A 68 -6.93 14.70 -8.36
N ALA A 69 -5.73 14.40 -7.88
CA ALA A 69 -5.18 13.05 -7.89
C ALA A 69 -6.00 12.12 -6.98
N PRO A 70 -6.10 10.82 -7.31
CA PRO A 70 -6.73 9.86 -6.40
C PRO A 70 -5.99 9.84 -5.05
N PRO A 71 -6.68 9.50 -3.96
CA PRO A 71 -6.01 9.31 -2.67
C PRO A 71 -4.93 8.23 -2.79
N GLU A 72 -3.78 8.44 -2.15
CA GLU A 72 -2.73 7.44 -2.08
C GLU A 72 -3.27 6.20 -1.32
N PRO A 73 -3.06 4.97 -1.82
CA PRO A 73 -3.48 3.79 -1.09
C PRO A 73 -2.76 3.72 0.26
N GLU A 74 -3.50 3.41 1.32
CA GLU A 74 -2.91 3.15 2.62
C GLU A 74 -1.92 1.97 2.53
N PRO A 75 -0.77 2.03 3.22
CA PRO A 75 0.16 0.91 3.25
C PRO A 75 -0.54 -0.33 3.85
N PRO A 76 -0.27 -1.54 3.34
CA PRO A 76 -0.86 -2.74 3.88
C PRO A 76 -0.44 -2.93 5.35
N ILE A 77 -1.40 -3.23 6.21
CA ILE A 77 -1.12 -3.62 7.60
C ILE A 77 -0.42 -4.99 7.55
N PRO A 78 0.77 -5.17 8.15
CA PRO A 78 1.44 -6.45 8.17
C PRO A 78 0.58 -7.49 8.91
N ASP A 79 0.37 -8.66 8.30
CA ASP A 79 -0.40 -9.74 8.92
C ASP A 79 0.31 -10.21 10.20
N PRO A 80 -0.38 -10.23 11.36
CA PRO A 80 0.20 -10.71 12.62
C PRO A 80 0.69 -12.16 12.55
N ASN A 81 0.17 -12.97 11.64
CA ASN A 81 0.55 -14.38 11.45
C ASN A 81 1.59 -14.58 10.34
N SER A 82 2.05 -13.52 9.66
CA SER A 82 3.15 -13.66 8.70
C SER A 82 4.43 -14.16 9.39
N PRO A 83 5.22 -15.03 8.74
CA PRO A 83 6.53 -15.41 9.25
C PRO A 83 7.39 -14.18 9.51
N TYR A 84 8.14 -14.17 10.62
CA TYR A 84 9.07 -13.11 10.94
C TYR A 84 10.45 -13.67 11.27
N ALA A 85 11.47 -12.87 10.98
CA ALA A 85 12.84 -13.15 11.39
C ALA A 85 13.12 -12.45 12.72
N LEU A 86 13.49 -13.24 13.73
CA LEU A 86 14.00 -12.73 14.99
C LEU A 86 15.53 -12.81 14.98
N TYR A 87 16.20 -11.66 14.94
CA TYR A 87 17.66 -11.63 15.05
C TYR A 87 18.12 -12.17 16.40
N LYS A 88 19.18 -12.96 16.36
CA LYS A 88 19.80 -13.54 17.56
C LYS A 88 20.29 -12.46 18.53
N SER A 89 20.75 -11.32 18.02
CA SER A 89 21.08 -10.15 18.85
C SER A 89 19.90 -9.71 19.71
N ASN A 90 18.73 -9.53 19.10
CA ASN A 90 17.53 -9.07 19.80
C ASN A 90 17.06 -10.12 20.82
N PHE A 91 17.15 -11.40 20.46
CA PHE A 91 16.87 -12.50 21.38
C PHE A 91 17.81 -12.50 22.60
N ILE A 92 19.11 -12.28 22.40
CA ILE A 92 20.10 -12.20 23.49
C ILE A 92 19.88 -10.94 24.33
N GLU A 93 19.58 -9.80 23.72
CA GLU A 93 19.31 -8.53 24.42
C GLU A 93 18.08 -8.60 25.33
N ARG A 94 17.11 -9.48 25.02
CA ARG A 94 15.92 -9.70 25.84
C ARG A 94 16.19 -10.60 27.06
N MET A 95 17.29 -11.36 27.05
CA MET A 95 17.69 -12.20 28.18
C MET A 95 18.49 -11.41 29.20
N THR A 96 18.28 -11.72 30.48
CA THR A 96 19.23 -11.32 31.52
C THR A 96 20.53 -12.12 31.40
N PRO A 97 21.65 -11.64 31.98
CA PRO A 97 22.89 -12.41 31.98
C PRO A 97 22.74 -13.81 32.61
N GLU A 98 21.95 -13.94 33.67
CA GLU A 98 21.68 -15.22 34.34
C GLU A 98 20.86 -16.17 33.47
N GLU A 99 19.87 -15.64 32.73
CA GLU A 99 19.09 -16.41 31.76
C GLU A 99 19.97 -16.87 30.60
N ALA A 100 20.86 -16.01 30.08
CA ALA A 100 21.77 -16.37 29.01
C ALA A 100 22.71 -17.52 29.43
N GLU A 101 23.31 -17.45 30.62
CA GLU A 101 24.16 -18.54 31.14
C GLU A 101 23.37 -19.84 31.33
N LYS A 102 22.17 -19.76 31.89
CA LYS A 102 21.30 -20.93 32.06
C LYS A 102 20.92 -21.54 30.70
N PHE A 103 20.53 -20.71 29.73
CA PHE A 103 20.19 -21.17 28.40
C PHE A 103 21.38 -21.82 27.69
N GLU A 104 22.58 -21.25 27.80
CA GLU A 104 23.79 -21.87 27.24
C GLU A 104 24.11 -23.21 27.89
N GLN A 105 23.90 -23.35 29.20
CA GLN A 105 24.06 -24.64 29.89
C GLN A 105 23.05 -25.68 29.39
N GLU A 106 21.77 -25.32 29.29
CA GLU A 106 20.71 -26.20 28.78
C GLU A 106 20.95 -26.56 27.31
N LEU A 107 21.35 -25.62 26.47
CA LEU A 107 21.67 -25.86 25.07
C LEU A 107 22.89 -26.79 24.90
N ASN A 108 23.87 -26.69 25.80
CA ASN A 108 25.02 -27.59 25.82
C ASN A 108 24.66 -28.98 26.37
N ALA A 109 23.72 -29.05 27.32
CA ALA A 109 23.19 -30.29 27.87
C ALA A 109 22.18 -30.99 26.95
N SER A 110 21.53 -30.25 26.05
CA SER A 110 20.55 -30.78 25.09
C SER A 110 21.17 -31.88 24.24
N GLU A 111 20.46 -33.01 24.15
CA GLU A 111 20.84 -34.15 23.32
C GLU A 111 20.79 -33.82 21.82
N LEU A 112 20.13 -32.71 21.46
CA LEU A 112 19.98 -32.23 20.09
C LEU A 112 21.22 -31.45 19.65
N ALA A 113 22.31 -32.17 19.35
CA ALA A 113 23.54 -31.56 18.82
C ALA A 113 23.31 -30.66 17.59
N LYS A 114 22.30 -30.97 16.77
CA LYS A 114 21.88 -30.15 15.63
C LYS A 114 21.34 -28.78 16.06
N LEU A 115 20.54 -28.71 17.12
CA LEU A 115 20.02 -27.45 17.64
C LEU A 115 21.17 -26.54 18.08
N ARG A 116 22.11 -27.08 18.87
CA ARG A 116 23.30 -26.33 19.30
C ARG A 116 24.11 -25.81 18.12
N LEU A 117 24.42 -26.66 17.14
CA LEU A 117 25.16 -26.26 15.93
C LEU A 117 24.43 -25.14 15.17
N MET A 118 23.12 -25.26 15.01
CA MET A 118 22.32 -24.27 14.29
C MET A 118 22.19 -22.96 15.07
N TYR A 119 21.97 -23.02 16.38
CA TYR A 119 21.97 -21.84 17.24
C TYR A 119 23.26 -21.02 17.11
N HIS A 120 24.42 -21.68 17.03
CA HIS A 120 25.69 -20.98 16.83
C HIS A 120 25.93 -20.51 15.39
N ALA A 121 25.27 -21.12 14.39
CA ALA A 121 25.48 -20.82 12.98
C ALA A 121 24.56 -19.73 12.42
N VAL A 122 23.37 -19.53 13.01
CA VAL A 122 22.38 -18.58 12.49
C VAL A 122 22.52 -17.18 13.09
N GLU A 123 22.27 -16.16 12.27
CA GLU A 123 22.17 -14.76 12.71
C GLU A 123 20.73 -14.40 13.13
N TYR A 124 19.73 -15.15 12.66
CA TYR A 124 18.31 -14.96 12.97
C TYR A 124 17.56 -16.30 12.95
N PHE A 125 16.44 -16.35 13.65
CA PHE A 125 15.47 -17.45 13.66
C PHE A 125 14.25 -17.04 12.86
N VAL A 126 13.69 -17.94 12.04
CA VAL A 126 12.46 -17.67 11.28
C VAL A 126 11.29 -18.38 11.94
N SER A 127 10.21 -17.67 12.23
CA SER A 127 9.09 -18.19 13.03
C SER A 127 8.32 -19.36 12.40
N ASP A 128 8.48 -19.61 11.10
CA ASP A 128 7.88 -20.75 10.39
C ASP A 128 8.86 -21.92 10.19
N ASP A 129 10.11 -21.80 10.65
CA ASP A 129 11.08 -22.88 10.60
C ASP A 129 10.78 -23.91 11.70
N PRO A 130 10.80 -25.22 11.41
CA PRO A 130 10.64 -26.26 12.42
C PRO A 130 11.58 -26.13 13.63
N LEU A 131 12.76 -25.54 13.44
CA LEU A 131 13.73 -25.30 14.50
C LEU A 131 13.33 -24.17 15.44
N PHE A 132 12.50 -23.25 14.98
CA PHE A 132 11.92 -22.22 15.84
C PHE A 132 10.99 -22.86 16.88
N ALA A 133 10.20 -23.85 16.47
CA ALA A 133 9.37 -24.63 17.39
C ALA A 133 10.20 -25.44 18.40
N VAL A 134 11.34 -26.01 17.95
CA VAL A 134 12.27 -26.71 18.86
C VAL A 134 12.92 -25.75 19.84
N LEU A 135 13.36 -24.58 19.37
CA LEU A 135 13.93 -23.53 20.21
C LEU A 135 12.92 -23.03 21.25
N HIS A 136 11.68 -22.77 20.83
CA HIS A 136 10.58 -22.40 21.71
C HIS A 136 10.32 -23.46 22.78
N TRP A 137 10.32 -24.74 22.41
CA TRP A 137 10.16 -25.83 23.35
C TRP A 137 11.27 -25.88 24.40
N GLU A 138 12.54 -25.77 23.99
CA GLU A 138 13.69 -25.76 24.91
C GLU A 138 13.64 -24.56 25.87
N LEU A 139 13.28 -23.37 25.36
CA LEU A 139 13.08 -22.18 26.18
C LEU A 139 11.92 -22.35 27.17
N THR A 140 10.84 -23.00 26.74
CA THR A 140 9.70 -23.33 27.60
C THR A 140 10.12 -24.28 28.72
N GLN A 141 10.98 -25.27 28.45
CA GLN A 141 11.53 -26.14 29.49
C GLN A 141 12.44 -25.37 30.47
N ALA A 142 13.26 -24.44 29.96
CA ALA A 142 14.22 -23.69 30.77
C ALA A 142 13.60 -22.58 31.62
N PHE A 143 12.61 -21.86 31.09
CA PHE A 143 12.09 -20.60 31.67
C PHE A 143 10.56 -20.57 31.84
N GLY A 144 9.83 -21.52 31.27
CA GLY A 144 8.38 -21.50 31.19
C GLY A 144 7.87 -20.85 29.90
N GLU A 145 6.61 -21.14 29.57
CA GLU A 145 5.96 -20.76 28.30
C GLU A 145 5.87 -19.23 28.14
N ASP A 146 5.39 -18.52 29.15
CA ASP A 146 5.24 -17.06 29.13
C ASP A 146 6.58 -16.36 28.79
N ARG A 147 7.67 -16.81 29.42
CA ARG A 147 9.00 -16.22 29.21
C ARG A 147 9.57 -16.59 27.84
N ALA A 148 9.33 -17.81 27.36
CA ALA A 148 9.74 -18.23 26.03
C ALA A 148 9.07 -17.38 24.93
N ASP A 149 7.77 -17.10 25.08
CA ASP A 149 7.00 -16.24 24.18
C ASP A 149 7.54 -14.81 24.17
N GLU A 150 7.82 -14.24 25.35
CA GLU A 150 8.44 -12.90 25.46
C GLU A 150 9.80 -12.81 24.76
N LEU A 151 10.64 -13.84 24.92
CA LEU A 151 11.97 -13.87 24.30
C LEU A 151 11.87 -14.00 22.78
N LEU A 152 10.89 -14.76 22.28
CA LEU A 152 10.72 -15.06 20.86
C LEU A 152 9.77 -14.12 20.11
N VAL A 153 9.13 -13.16 20.80
CA VAL A 153 8.14 -12.26 20.19
C VAL A 153 8.67 -11.52 18.95
N ARG A 154 7.80 -11.27 17.97
CA ARG A 154 8.11 -10.47 16.78
C ARG A 154 8.76 -9.14 17.19
N PRO A 155 9.91 -8.75 16.59
CA PRO A 155 10.48 -7.43 16.81
C PRO A 155 9.56 -6.35 16.21
N GLU A 156 9.35 -5.27 16.95
CA GLU A 156 8.60 -4.07 16.48
C GLU A 156 9.37 -3.28 15.41
#